data_AF-A0A3D5M2C6-F1
#
_entry.id   AF-A0A3D5M2C6-F1
#
_cell.length_a   1.000
_cell.length_b   1.000
_cell.length_c   1.000
_cell.angle_alpha   90.00
_cell.angle_beta   90.00
_cell.angle_gamma   90.00
#
_symmetry.space_group_name_H-M   'P 1'
#
loop_
_entity.id
_entity.type
_entity.pdbx_description
1 polymer ?
#
loop_
_entity_poly.entity_id
_entity_poly.type
_entity_poly.pdbx_seq_one_letter_code
_entity_poly.pdbx_strand_id
1 'polypeptide(L)'
;MLLLILTLTISMTGAPPVLSASSDAPREMDSKKEEAEAAFKKLDEAMSQARDAYFEPLNKAQKEGVSPEEMSMIELDPDLLPIKVVGPKILKAIEKYVGTEVALEQCSELLYLASREESQAWMFDRVSDLMITHYLESESLKNFCTRAHYMGDSPANVKLLRSIFADSPHRDVKASSGYALAKVLGSSKDTREEGLELLKKIGSDFGDVVYYRDTVYGDKVKGDLFEMEHLQIGCVAPEIIGKEVFGNLMQLSSFRGKVVLLDFWGDW
;
A
#
# COMPACT_ATOMS: atom_id res chain seq x y z
N MET A 1 -77.92 -34.16 12.69
CA MET A 1 -76.60 -34.79 12.51
C MET A 1 -75.67 -33.77 11.89
N LEU A 2 -74.77 -33.18 12.71
CA LEU A 2 -73.52 -32.46 12.35
C LEU A 2 -73.65 -31.23 11.40
N LEU A 3 -72.94 -30.10 11.54
CA LEU A 3 -71.69 -29.77 12.20
C LEU A 3 -71.62 -28.24 12.35
N LEU A 4 -71.29 -27.72 13.53
CA LEU A 4 -70.94 -26.30 13.76
C LEU A 4 -69.49 -26.09 13.29
N ILE A 5 -69.23 -25.15 12.39
CA ILE A 5 -67.87 -24.70 12.04
C ILE A 5 -67.70 -23.28 12.58
N LEU A 6 -66.83 -23.17 13.58
CA LEU A 6 -66.39 -21.93 14.22
C LEU A 6 -65.30 -21.31 13.31
N THR A 7 -65.59 -20.18 12.66
CA THR A 7 -64.56 -19.40 11.96
C THR A 7 -63.89 -18.45 12.93
N LEU A 8 -62.66 -18.78 13.34
CA LEU A 8 -61.79 -17.92 14.13
C LEU A 8 -61.07 -16.93 13.20
N THR A 9 -61.50 -15.68 13.19
CA THR A 9 -60.79 -14.58 12.51
C THR A 9 -59.63 -14.12 13.39
N ILE A 10 -58.40 -14.49 13.06
CA ILE A 10 -57.20 -13.92 13.66
C ILE A 10 -56.93 -12.58 12.96
N SER A 11 -57.22 -11.48 13.65
CA SER A 11 -56.82 -10.14 13.22
C SER A 11 -55.30 -9.99 13.42
N MET A 12 -54.52 -10.10 12.35
CA MET A 12 -53.09 -9.77 12.38
C MET A 12 -52.91 -8.25 12.31
N THR A 13 -53.11 -7.58 13.44
CA THR A 13 -52.64 -6.20 13.63
C THR A 13 -51.29 -6.22 14.33
N GLY A 14 -50.22 -6.18 13.56
CA GLY A 14 -48.86 -6.02 14.05
C GLY A 14 -47.96 -5.68 12.87
N ALA A 15 -47.84 -4.39 12.57
CA ALA A 15 -46.76 -3.92 11.69
C ALA A 15 -45.42 -4.30 12.35
N PRO A 16 -44.41 -4.74 11.57
CA PRO A 16 -43.09 -4.99 12.13
C PRO A 16 -42.55 -3.69 12.75
N PRO A 17 -41.74 -3.75 13.83
CA PRO A 17 -41.15 -2.56 14.39
C PRO A 17 -40.28 -1.92 13.32
N VAL A 18 -40.66 -0.72 12.90
CA VAL A 18 -39.81 0.16 12.11
C VAL A 18 -38.61 0.46 12.99
N LEU A 19 -37.46 -0.13 12.66
CA LEU A 19 -36.18 0.31 13.21
C LEU A 19 -36.02 1.78 12.79
N SER A 20 -36.33 2.72 13.67
CA SER A 20 -36.02 4.12 13.42
C SER A 20 -34.50 4.23 13.46
N ALA A 21 -33.86 4.36 12.30
CA ALA A 21 -32.50 4.89 12.25
C ALA A 21 -32.52 6.23 13.02
N SER A 22 -31.73 6.29 14.11
CA SER A 22 -31.59 7.50 14.92
C SER A 22 -31.24 8.69 14.02
N SER A 23 -31.96 9.80 14.16
CA SER A 23 -31.64 11.06 13.46
C SER A 23 -30.28 11.64 13.84
N ASP A 24 -29.63 11.09 14.86
CA ASP A 24 -28.33 11.54 15.35
C ASP A 24 -27.15 10.81 14.70
N ALA A 25 -27.38 9.69 13.99
CA ALA A 25 -26.31 8.92 13.36
C ALA A 25 -25.42 9.73 12.40
N PRO A 26 -25.95 10.65 11.54
CA PRO A 26 -25.11 11.52 10.72
C PRO A 26 -24.24 12.48 11.55
N ARG A 27 -24.77 13.04 12.65
CA ARG A 27 -24.03 13.96 13.54
C ARG A 27 -22.94 13.26 14.33
N GLU A 28 -23.19 12.02 14.79
CA GLU A 28 -22.19 11.22 15.50
C GLU A 28 -21.02 10.83 14.58
N MET A 29 -21.31 10.52 13.30
CA MET A 29 -20.29 10.22 12.30
C MET A 29 -19.41 11.43 11.99
N ASP A 30 -20.01 12.60 11.81
CA ASP A 30 -19.29 13.86 11.58
C ASP A 30 -18.40 14.23 12.78
N SER A 31 -18.92 14.07 14.01
CA SER A 31 -18.15 14.31 15.23
C SER A 31 -16.97 13.35 15.39
N LYS A 32 -17.16 12.05 15.11
CA LYS A 32 -16.07 11.06 15.19
C LYS A 32 -14.96 11.35 14.16
N LYS A 33 -15.32 11.85 12.98
CA LYS A 33 -14.37 12.29 11.95
C LYS A 33 -13.54 13.49 12.43
N GLU A 34 -14.17 14.55 12.91
CA GLU A 34 -13.46 15.75 13.41
C GLU A 34 -12.53 15.41 14.58
N GLU A 35 -12.96 14.53 15.48
CA GLU A 35 -12.11 14.02 16.55
C GLU A 35 -10.91 13.23 16.02
N ALA A 36 -11.10 12.40 15.00
CA ALA A 36 -10.04 11.63 14.36
C ALA A 36 -9.01 12.58 13.72
N GLU A 37 -9.46 13.56 12.94
CA GLU A 37 -8.59 14.56 12.29
C GLU A 37 -7.76 15.32 13.32
N ALA A 38 -8.39 15.80 14.40
CA ALA A 38 -7.68 16.50 15.47
C ALA A 38 -6.68 15.60 16.21
N ALA A 39 -6.99 14.31 16.38
CA ALA A 39 -6.10 13.35 17.02
C ALA A 39 -4.88 13.03 16.14
N PHE A 40 -5.08 12.77 14.85
CA PHE A 40 -3.99 12.45 13.93
C PHE A 40 -3.10 13.66 13.64
N LYS A 41 -3.67 14.87 13.56
CA LYS A 41 -2.85 16.09 13.48
C LYS A 41 -1.85 16.23 14.63
N LYS A 42 -2.27 15.93 15.86
CA LYS A 42 -1.37 15.94 17.04
C LYS A 42 -0.30 14.84 16.94
N LEU A 43 -0.63 13.69 16.34
CA LEU A 43 0.31 12.61 16.12
C LEU A 43 1.31 12.93 15.00
N ASP A 44 0.91 13.67 13.98
CA ASP A 44 1.81 14.19 12.94
C ASP A 44 2.82 15.18 13.54
N GLU A 45 2.37 16.08 14.42
CA GLU A 45 3.25 16.97 15.19
C GLU A 45 4.24 16.16 16.04
N ALA A 46 3.78 15.10 16.71
CA ALA A 46 4.64 14.20 17.48
C ALA A 46 5.63 13.42 16.60
N MET A 47 5.22 12.98 15.40
CA MET A 47 6.09 12.35 14.41
C MET A 47 7.17 13.32 13.93
N SER A 48 6.82 14.59 13.71
CA SER A 48 7.79 15.62 13.35
C SER A 48 8.82 15.83 14.46
N GLN A 49 8.37 15.97 15.70
CA GLN A 49 9.26 16.12 16.86
C GLN A 49 10.17 14.91 17.06
N ALA A 50 9.65 13.69 16.89
CA ALA A 50 10.44 12.47 16.97
C ALA A 50 11.48 12.39 15.86
N ARG A 51 11.13 12.84 14.64
CA ARG A 51 12.07 12.93 13.51
C ARG A 51 13.19 13.93 13.77
N ASP A 52 12.85 15.09 14.32
CA ASP A 52 13.84 16.12 14.67
C ASP A 52 14.82 15.60 15.73
N ALA A 53 14.32 14.91 16.75
CA ALA A 53 15.15 14.28 17.77
C ALA A 53 16.04 13.15 17.21
N TYR A 54 15.48 12.28 16.37
CA TYR A 54 16.21 11.17 15.74
C TYR A 54 17.37 11.65 14.86
N PHE A 55 17.15 12.72 14.08
CA PHE A 55 18.17 13.27 13.18
C PHE A 55 19.00 14.42 13.78
N GLU A 56 18.82 14.76 15.06
CA GLU A 56 19.57 15.82 15.74
C GLU A 56 21.10 15.68 15.58
N PRO A 57 21.71 14.49 15.74
CA PRO A 57 23.16 14.33 15.56
C PRO A 57 23.65 14.71 14.16
N LEU A 58 22.93 14.29 13.11
CA LEU A 58 23.26 14.63 11.72
C LEU A 58 23.05 16.12 11.44
N ASN A 59 21.93 16.67 11.91
CA ASN A 59 21.62 18.09 11.75
C ASN A 59 22.67 18.98 12.42
N LYS A 60 23.20 18.56 13.58
CA LYS A 60 24.28 19.27 14.28
C LYS A 60 25.59 19.18 13.51
N ALA A 61 25.99 17.98 13.08
CA ALA A 61 27.21 17.77 12.29
C ALA A 61 27.19 18.59 10.99
N GLN A 62 26.06 18.63 10.29
CA GLN A 62 25.89 19.44 9.09
C GLN A 62 26.10 20.94 9.38
N LYS A 63 25.53 21.46 10.47
CA LYS A 63 25.71 22.87 10.88
C LYS A 63 27.16 23.19 11.28
N GLU A 64 27.88 22.22 11.81
CA GLU A 64 29.29 22.34 12.19
C GLU A 64 30.25 22.18 11.00
N GLY A 65 29.72 21.88 9.80
CA GLY A 65 30.53 21.75 8.57
C GLY A 65 31.29 20.43 8.46
N VAL A 66 30.81 19.39 9.14
CA VAL A 66 31.36 18.02 9.06
C VAL A 66 31.23 17.49 7.62
N SER A 67 32.25 16.78 7.13
CA SER A 67 32.27 16.25 5.76
C SER A 67 31.18 15.18 5.53
N PRO A 68 30.69 14.98 4.29
CA PRO A 68 29.76 13.90 3.97
C PRO A 68 30.25 12.51 4.41
N GLU A 69 31.54 12.25 4.23
CA GLU A 69 32.17 11.00 4.63
C GLU A 69 32.08 10.79 6.15
N GLU A 70 32.42 11.80 6.95
CA GLU A 70 32.31 11.74 8.42
C GLU A 70 30.86 11.68 8.89
N MET A 71 29.93 12.40 8.25
CA MET A 71 28.50 12.33 8.58
C MET A 71 27.93 10.93 8.35
N SER A 72 28.41 10.21 7.33
CA SER A 72 27.96 8.83 7.05
C SER A 72 28.34 7.83 8.15
N MET A 73 29.30 8.19 9.01
CA MET A 73 29.76 7.37 10.15
C MET A 73 29.00 7.68 11.44
N ILE A 74 28.10 8.68 11.44
CA ILE A 74 27.30 9.02 12.63
C ILE A 74 26.18 7.99 12.78
N GLU A 75 26.28 7.19 13.84
CA GLU A 75 25.23 6.24 14.21
C GLU A 75 24.07 6.97 14.91
N LEU A 76 22.87 6.78 14.40
CA LEU A 76 21.64 7.29 15.02
C LEU A 76 21.12 6.30 16.06
N ASP A 77 20.56 6.83 17.15
CA ASP A 77 20.00 6.01 18.21
C ASP A 77 18.73 5.27 17.73
N PRO A 78 18.76 3.93 17.59
CA PRO A 78 17.61 3.16 17.13
C PRO A 78 16.41 3.21 18.08
N ASP A 79 16.59 3.59 19.35
CA ASP A 79 15.49 3.78 20.31
C ASP A 79 14.71 5.07 20.05
N LEU A 80 15.33 6.06 19.38
CA LEU A 80 14.69 7.31 18.99
C LEU A 80 14.01 7.24 17.62
N LEU A 81 14.06 6.08 16.94
CA LEU A 81 13.45 5.91 15.63
C LEU A 81 11.96 6.32 15.67
N PRO A 82 11.48 7.25 14.80
CA PRO A 82 10.15 7.84 14.96
C PRO A 82 9.01 6.84 14.98
N ILE A 83 9.08 5.79 14.14
CA ILE A 83 8.06 4.74 14.10
C ILE A 83 8.02 3.93 15.41
N LYS A 84 9.15 3.73 16.08
CA LYS A 84 9.23 3.04 17.38
C LYS A 84 8.62 3.88 18.50
N VAL A 85 8.85 5.20 18.46
CA VAL A 85 8.40 6.14 19.51
C VAL A 85 6.92 6.50 19.38
N VAL A 86 6.45 6.73 18.15
CA VAL A 86 5.11 7.30 17.87
C VAL A 86 4.16 6.30 17.22
N GLY A 87 4.67 5.31 16.47
CA GLY A 87 3.88 4.28 15.79
C GLY A 87 2.85 3.58 16.69
N PRO A 88 3.19 3.13 17.91
CA PRO A 88 2.21 2.53 18.83
C PRO A 88 1.06 3.48 19.22
N LYS A 89 1.33 4.79 19.26
CA LYS A 89 0.29 5.81 19.55
C LYS A 89 -0.62 6.02 18.33
N ILE A 90 -0.05 6.00 17.12
CA ILE A 90 -0.81 6.04 15.87
C ILE A 90 -1.72 4.81 15.77
N LEU A 91 -1.18 3.61 16.01
CA LEU A 91 -1.97 2.38 16.02
C LEU A 91 -3.15 2.46 16.99
N LYS A 92 -2.92 2.92 18.22
CA LYS A 92 -3.99 3.10 19.21
C LYS A 92 -5.06 4.11 18.74
N ALA A 93 -4.66 5.16 18.04
CA ALA A 93 -5.61 6.10 17.44
C ALA A 93 -6.39 5.48 16.28
N ILE A 94 -5.75 4.70 15.41
CA ILE A 94 -6.41 3.93 14.35
C ILE A 94 -7.46 2.99 14.96
N GLU A 95 -7.12 2.24 16.02
CA GLU A 95 -8.06 1.36 16.72
C GLU A 95 -9.25 2.13 17.31
N LYS A 96 -9.01 3.31 17.88
CA LYS A 96 -10.08 4.17 18.42
C LYS A 96 -11.02 4.68 17.32
N TYR A 97 -10.46 5.07 16.17
CA TYR A 97 -11.20 5.72 15.09
C TYR A 97 -11.51 4.78 13.91
N VAL A 98 -11.42 3.47 14.14
CA VAL A 98 -11.69 2.45 13.12
C VAL A 98 -13.08 2.63 12.50
N GLY A 99 -13.17 2.37 11.20
CA GLY A 99 -14.35 2.61 10.37
C GLY A 99 -14.45 4.03 9.79
N THR A 100 -13.48 4.91 10.06
CA THR A 100 -13.43 6.24 9.42
C THR A 100 -12.41 6.25 8.27
N GLU A 101 -12.68 7.03 7.22
CA GLU A 101 -11.74 7.24 6.12
C GLU A 101 -10.41 7.85 6.60
N VAL A 102 -10.47 8.74 7.59
CA VAL A 102 -9.28 9.33 8.22
C VAL A 102 -8.40 8.25 8.84
N ALA A 103 -8.98 7.28 9.56
CA ALA A 103 -8.20 6.18 10.12
C ALA A 103 -7.65 5.23 9.02
N LEU A 104 -8.36 5.04 7.91
CA LEU A 104 -7.89 4.24 6.77
C LEU A 104 -6.66 4.86 6.07
N GLU A 105 -6.64 6.18 5.91
CA GLU A 105 -5.44 6.89 5.41
C GLU A 105 -4.24 6.63 6.32
N GLN A 106 -4.46 6.69 7.63
CA GLN A 106 -3.42 6.46 8.64
C GLN A 106 -2.96 5.00 8.71
N CYS A 107 -3.84 4.03 8.43
CA CYS A 107 -3.43 2.64 8.21
C CYS A 107 -2.38 2.54 7.09
N SER A 108 -2.64 3.19 5.96
CA SER A 108 -1.75 3.14 4.79
C SER A 108 -0.35 3.68 5.10
N GLU A 109 -0.28 4.81 5.81
CA GLU A 109 0.99 5.42 6.21
C GLU A 109 1.72 4.58 7.27
N LEU A 110 1.00 4.04 8.25
CA LEU A 110 1.61 3.21 9.29
C LEU A 110 2.15 1.89 8.71
N LEU A 111 1.45 1.26 7.75
CA LEU A 111 1.95 0.08 7.04
C LEU A 111 3.24 0.38 6.27
N TYR A 112 3.29 1.51 5.54
CA TYR A 112 4.49 1.91 4.83
C TYR A 112 5.69 2.08 5.77
N LEU A 113 5.51 2.78 6.89
CA LEU A 113 6.58 2.98 7.87
C LEU A 113 7.00 1.68 8.56
N ALA A 114 6.05 0.84 8.97
CA ALA A 114 6.34 -0.43 9.63
C ALA A 114 7.02 -1.44 8.70
N SER A 115 6.74 -1.41 7.39
CA SER A 115 7.36 -2.32 6.41
C SER A 115 8.88 -2.13 6.26
N ARG A 116 9.41 -0.98 6.68
CA ARG A 116 10.83 -0.64 6.56
C ARG A 116 11.66 -1.10 7.75
N GLU A 117 11.02 -1.58 8.81
CA GLU A 117 11.65 -1.91 10.09
C GLU A 117 11.15 -3.26 10.58
N GLU A 118 11.98 -4.30 10.44
CA GLU A 118 11.60 -5.67 10.81
C GLU A 118 11.09 -5.78 12.26
N SER A 119 11.70 -5.01 13.18
CA SER A 119 11.28 -4.95 14.58
C SER A 119 9.85 -4.42 14.79
N GLN A 120 9.26 -3.79 13.78
CA GLN A 120 7.91 -3.21 13.79
C GLN A 120 6.88 -4.02 13.01
N ALA A 121 7.24 -5.22 12.52
CA ALA A 121 6.34 -6.10 11.77
C ALA A 121 5.01 -6.40 12.49
N TRP A 122 5.01 -6.45 13.82
CA TRP A 122 3.80 -6.63 14.62
C TRP A 122 2.74 -5.53 14.42
N MET A 123 3.15 -4.28 14.15
CA MET A 123 2.22 -3.20 13.79
C MET A 123 1.65 -3.43 12.40
N PHE A 124 2.47 -3.90 11.46
CA PHE A 124 2.03 -4.22 10.11
C PHE A 124 0.92 -5.28 10.14
N ASP A 125 1.14 -6.37 10.89
CA ASP A 125 0.18 -7.45 11.07
C ASP A 125 -1.14 -6.91 11.65
N ARG A 126 -1.05 -6.12 12.73
CA ARG A 126 -2.22 -5.58 13.41
C ARG A 126 -3.04 -4.65 12.53
N VAL A 127 -2.39 -3.76 11.79
CA VAL A 127 -3.08 -2.82 10.87
C VAL A 127 -3.69 -3.57 9.70
N SER A 128 -3.01 -4.59 9.18
CA SER A 128 -3.54 -5.45 8.11
C SER A 128 -4.84 -6.13 8.53
N ASP A 129 -4.90 -6.68 9.75
CA ASP A 129 -6.12 -7.29 10.28
C ASP A 129 -7.26 -6.28 10.44
N LEU A 130 -6.97 -5.05 10.87
CA LEU A 130 -7.97 -3.98 10.93
C LEU A 130 -8.50 -3.62 9.53
N MET A 131 -7.63 -3.54 8.53
CA MET A 131 -8.03 -3.24 7.15
C MET A 131 -8.91 -4.32 6.54
N ILE A 132 -8.55 -5.59 6.73
CA ILE A 132 -9.36 -6.73 6.29
C ILE A 132 -10.73 -6.72 6.98
N THR A 133 -10.78 -6.37 8.27
CA THR A 133 -12.02 -6.46 9.05
C THR A 133 -12.99 -5.31 8.75
N HIS A 134 -12.47 -4.10 8.48
CA HIS A 134 -13.30 -2.89 8.52
C HIS A 134 -13.34 -2.08 7.23
N TYR A 135 -12.44 -2.30 6.27
CA TYR A 135 -12.26 -1.38 5.14
C TYR A 135 -12.33 -2.01 3.76
N LEU A 136 -12.61 -3.32 3.61
CA LEU A 136 -12.66 -3.99 2.30
C LEU A 136 -13.62 -3.35 1.29
N GLU A 137 -14.67 -2.69 1.77
CA GLU A 137 -15.66 -1.97 0.96
C GLU A 137 -15.26 -0.53 0.59
N SER A 138 -14.13 0.00 1.07
CA SER A 138 -13.70 1.37 0.78
C SER A 138 -12.97 1.47 -0.56
N GLU A 139 -13.33 2.46 -1.38
CA GLU A 139 -12.62 2.78 -2.63
C GLU A 139 -11.23 3.38 -2.38
N SER A 140 -11.03 4.00 -1.21
CA SER A 140 -9.76 4.60 -0.78
C SER A 140 -8.65 3.56 -0.60
N LEU A 141 -8.98 2.27 -0.50
CA LEU A 141 -8.00 1.18 -0.52
C LEU A 141 -7.09 1.21 -1.76
N LYS A 142 -7.52 1.84 -2.86
CA LYS A 142 -6.67 2.05 -4.03
C LYS A 142 -5.37 2.79 -3.66
N ASN A 143 -5.43 3.77 -2.77
CA ASN A 143 -4.27 4.56 -2.32
C ASN A 143 -3.22 3.72 -1.60
N PHE A 144 -3.67 2.75 -0.79
CA PHE A 144 -2.79 1.75 -0.19
C PHE A 144 -2.20 0.83 -1.27
N CYS A 145 -3.06 0.23 -2.10
CA CYS A 145 -2.66 -0.79 -3.07
C CYS A 145 -1.61 -0.30 -4.08
N THR A 146 -1.68 0.97 -4.51
CA THR A 146 -0.70 1.55 -5.45
C THR A 146 0.74 1.58 -4.94
N ARG A 147 0.94 1.49 -3.61
CA ARG A 147 2.26 1.51 -2.96
C ARG A 147 2.63 0.17 -2.32
N ALA A 148 1.69 -0.76 -2.20
CA ALA A 148 1.84 -1.97 -1.40
C ALA A 148 2.93 -2.93 -1.92
N HIS A 149 3.25 -2.91 -3.23
CA HIS A 149 4.35 -3.72 -3.77
C HIS A 149 5.74 -3.24 -3.36
N TYR A 150 5.88 -2.01 -2.83
CA TYR A 150 7.13 -1.53 -2.25
C TYR A 150 7.34 -1.99 -0.79
N MET A 151 6.35 -2.65 -0.18
CA MET A 151 6.36 -3.08 1.23
C MET A 151 6.85 -4.53 1.42
N GLY A 152 7.36 -5.17 0.37
CA GLY A 152 7.90 -6.54 0.42
C GLY A 152 6.83 -7.65 0.46
N ASP A 153 7.29 -8.89 0.61
CA ASP A 153 6.49 -10.13 0.54
C ASP A 153 6.16 -10.73 1.91
N SER A 154 6.05 -9.88 2.95
CA SER A 154 5.66 -10.34 4.27
C SER A 154 4.31 -11.09 4.23
N PRO A 155 4.14 -12.14 5.06
CA PRO A 155 2.89 -12.90 5.09
C PRO A 155 1.64 -12.03 5.31
N ALA A 156 1.74 -10.97 6.12
CA ALA A 156 0.65 -10.02 6.34
C ALA A 156 0.33 -9.17 5.11
N ASN A 157 1.34 -8.67 4.37
CA ASN A 157 1.10 -7.90 3.15
C ASN A 157 0.44 -8.77 2.08
N VAL A 158 0.96 -9.99 1.88
CA VAL A 158 0.39 -10.97 0.95
C VAL A 158 -1.05 -11.31 1.34
N LYS A 159 -1.33 -11.56 2.63
CA LYS A 159 -2.68 -11.82 3.14
C LYS A 159 -3.62 -10.64 2.86
N LEU A 160 -3.20 -9.42 3.20
CA LEU A 160 -3.99 -8.20 3.00
C LEU A 160 -4.34 -7.99 1.52
N LEU A 161 -3.34 -8.05 0.63
CA LEU A 161 -3.55 -7.87 -0.81
C LEU A 161 -4.45 -8.96 -1.42
N ARG A 162 -4.34 -10.21 -0.95
CA ARG A 162 -5.25 -11.29 -1.36
C ARG A 162 -6.68 -11.01 -0.93
N SER A 163 -6.90 -10.60 0.33
CA SER A 163 -8.23 -10.25 0.83
C SER A 163 -8.85 -9.09 0.06
N ILE A 164 -8.09 -8.00 -0.16
CA ILE A 164 -8.59 -6.85 -0.94
C ILE A 164 -8.94 -7.28 -2.38
N PHE A 165 -8.09 -8.09 -3.02
CA PHE A 165 -8.33 -8.54 -4.39
C PHE A 165 -9.58 -9.45 -4.49
N ALA A 166 -9.77 -10.34 -3.52
CA ALA A 166 -10.90 -11.26 -3.48
C ALA A 166 -12.22 -10.51 -3.21
N ASP A 167 -12.22 -9.67 -2.17
CA ASP A 167 -13.47 -9.28 -1.50
C ASP A 167 -13.88 -7.82 -1.74
N SER A 168 -12.99 -6.95 -2.25
CA SER A 168 -13.37 -5.56 -2.53
C SER A 168 -14.49 -5.48 -3.58
N PRO A 169 -15.53 -4.66 -3.41
CA PRO A 169 -16.56 -4.49 -4.44
C PRO A 169 -16.08 -3.62 -5.63
N HIS A 170 -14.95 -2.91 -5.47
CA HIS A 170 -14.49 -1.90 -6.42
C HIS A 170 -13.51 -2.46 -7.43
N ARG A 171 -13.86 -2.35 -8.72
CA ARG A 171 -13.03 -2.86 -9.82
C ARG A 171 -11.62 -2.26 -9.84
N ASP A 172 -11.52 -0.96 -9.58
CA ASP A 172 -10.25 -0.22 -9.52
C ASP A 172 -9.37 -0.69 -8.36
N VAL A 173 -9.98 -0.97 -7.20
CA VAL A 173 -9.27 -1.49 -6.02
C VAL A 173 -8.78 -2.92 -6.30
N LYS A 174 -9.59 -3.78 -6.94
CA LYS A 174 -9.15 -5.12 -7.36
C LYS A 174 -7.99 -5.05 -8.35
N ALA A 175 -8.07 -4.20 -9.38
CA ALA A 175 -6.99 -4.02 -10.34
C ALA A 175 -5.69 -3.63 -9.63
N SER A 176 -5.75 -2.65 -8.72
CA SER A 176 -4.61 -2.17 -7.96
C SER A 176 -4.03 -3.21 -7.00
N SER A 177 -4.88 -3.87 -6.21
CA SER A 177 -4.44 -4.90 -5.27
C SER A 177 -3.87 -6.12 -5.97
N GLY A 178 -4.53 -6.59 -7.03
CA GLY A 178 -4.08 -7.74 -7.80
C GLY A 178 -2.77 -7.47 -8.54
N TYR A 179 -2.59 -6.26 -9.07
CA TYR A 179 -1.32 -5.83 -9.65
C TYR A 179 -0.20 -5.78 -8.60
N ALA A 180 -0.45 -5.16 -7.44
CA ALA A 180 0.53 -5.10 -6.37
C ALA A 180 0.91 -6.50 -5.86
N LEU A 181 -0.08 -7.37 -5.66
CA LEU A 181 0.11 -8.77 -5.26
C LEU A 181 0.96 -9.53 -6.29
N ALA A 182 0.69 -9.34 -7.59
CA ALA A 182 1.45 -9.98 -8.65
C ALA A 182 2.93 -9.57 -8.61
N LYS A 183 3.23 -8.28 -8.36
CA LYS A 183 4.61 -7.78 -8.21
C LYS A 183 5.29 -8.34 -6.96
N VAL A 184 4.58 -8.41 -5.84
CA VAL A 184 5.10 -8.98 -4.58
C VAL A 184 5.42 -10.47 -4.71
N LEU A 185 4.52 -11.25 -5.31
CA LEU A 185 4.77 -12.67 -5.55
C LEU A 185 5.85 -12.86 -6.63
N GLY A 186 5.88 -12.00 -7.64
CA GLY A 186 6.84 -12.04 -8.74
C GLY A 186 8.29 -11.78 -8.33
N SER A 187 8.54 -11.14 -7.18
CA SER A 187 9.91 -10.84 -6.71
C SER A 187 10.61 -12.02 -6.05
N SER A 188 9.87 -13.02 -5.58
CA SER A 188 10.41 -14.15 -4.82
C SER A 188 10.41 -15.42 -5.67
N LYS A 189 11.52 -16.18 -5.64
CA LYS A 189 11.72 -17.35 -6.51
C LYS A 189 10.60 -18.38 -6.36
N ASP A 190 10.13 -18.60 -5.13
CA ASP A 190 9.15 -19.64 -4.80
C ASP A 190 7.73 -19.29 -5.24
N THR A 191 7.41 -17.99 -5.35
CA THR A 191 6.08 -17.47 -5.71
C THR A 191 6.05 -16.80 -7.08
N ARG A 192 7.17 -16.80 -7.81
CA ARG A 192 7.33 -16.10 -9.09
C ARG A 192 6.34 -16.55 -10.16
N GLU A 193 6.07 -17.86 -10.23
CA GLU A 193 5.11 -18.42 -11.18
C GLU A 193 3.69 -17.95 -10.89
N GLU A 194 3.30 -17.97 -9.61
CA GLU A 194 2.00 -17.43 -9.17
C GLU A 194 1.87 -15.93 -9.48
N GLY A 195 2.93 -15.15 -9.20
CA GLY A 195 2.99 -13.73 -9.53
C GLY A 195 2.82 -13.48 -11.03
N LEU A 196 3.47 -14.29 -11.88
CA LEU A 196 3.36 -14.21 -13.33
C LEU A 196 1.95 -14.52 -13.83
N GLU A 197 1.32 -15.58 -13.31
CA GLU A 197 -0.05 -15.95 -13.65
C GLU A 197 -1.04 -14.85 -13.25
N LEU A 198 -0.89 -14.31 -12.04
CA LEU A 198 -1.72 -13.22 -11.57
C LEU A 198 -1.52 -11.97 -12.42
N LEU A 199 -0.28 -11.63 -12.78
CA LEU A 199 0.02 -10.48 -13.63
C LEU A 199 -0.67 -10.59 -15.00
N LYS A 200 -0.63 -11.78 -15.62
CA LYS A 200 -1.37 -12.07 -16.88
C LYS A 200 -2.87 -11.90 -16.70
N LYS A 201 -3.42 -12.37 -15.58
CA LYS A 201 -4.84 -12.19 -15.23
C LYS A 201 -5.21 -10.70 -15.09
N ILE A 202 -4.34 -9.88 -14.47
CA ILE A 202 -4.56 -8.44 -14.37
C ILE A 202 -4.60 -7.78 -15.75
N GLY A 203 -3.68 -8.13 -16.64
CA GLY A 203 -3.68 -7.62 -18.01
C GLY A 203 -4.94 -8.00 -18.79
N SER A 204 -5.44 -9.22 -18.62
CA SER A 204 -6.66 -9.72 -19.26
C SER A 204 -7.93 -9.04 -18.73
N ASP A 205 -8.11 -9.05 -17.40
CA ASP A 205 -9.41 -8.76 -16.80
C ASP A 205 -9.57 -7.29 -16.39
N PHE A 206 -8.45 -6.58 -16.24
CA PHE A 206 -8.39 -5.20 -15.78
C PHE A 206 -7.53 -4.31 -16.70
N GLY A 207 -7.18 -4.77 -17.90
CA GLY A 207 -6.26 -4.08 -18.80
C GLY A 207 -6.68 -2.66 -19.20
N ASP A 208 -7.98 -2.37 -19.17
CA ASP A 208 -8.59 -1.06 -19.46
C ASP A 208 -8.68 -0.11 -18.25
N VAL A 209 -8.41 -0.61 -17.03
CA VAL A 209 -8.46 0.22 -15.82
C VAL A 209 -7.28 1.19 -15.80
N VAL A 210 -7.56 2.45 -15.48
CA VAL A 210 -6.53 3.50 -15.35
C VAL A 210 -5.62 3.20 -14.15
N TYR A 211 -4.33 3.05 -14.44
CA TYR A 211 -3.25 2.94 -13.46
C TYR A 211 -2.83 4.32 -12.96
N TYR A 212 -2.41 5.20 -13.88
CA TYR A 212 -1.97 6.55 -13.56
C TYR A 212 -2.08 7.47 -14.78
N ARG A 213 -2.75 8.61 -14.63
CA ARG A 213 -3.04 9.56 -15.73
C ARG A 213 -3.65 8.81 -16.93
N ASP A 214 -3.01 8.85 -18.09
CA ASP A 214 -3.49 8.21 -19.32
C ASP A 214 -3.01 6.75 -19.48
N THR A 215 -2.23 6.23 -18.53
CA THR A 215 -1.71 4.86 -18.56
C THR A 215 -2.70 3.89 -17.92
N VAL A 216 -3.01 2.79 -18.62
CA VAL A 216 -3.86 1.69 -18.11
C VAL A 216 -3.03 0.49 -17.64
N TYR A 217 -3.62 -0.39 -16.84
CA TYR A 217 -2.93 -1.60 -16.36
C TYR A 217 -2.45 -2.51 -17.49
N GLY A 218 -3.13 -2.54 -18.64
CA GLY A 218 -2.71 -3.32 -19.80
C GLY A 218 -1.31 -2.94 -20.30
N ASP A 219 -1.01 -1.64 -20.38
CA ASP A 219 0.32 -1.15 -20.76
C ASP A 219 1.36 -1.50 -19.70
N LYS A 220 1.00 -1.35 -18.42
CA LYS A 220 1.90 -1.65 -17.31
C LYS A 220 2.27 -3.13 -17.26
N VAL A 221 1.26 -4.01 -17.32
CA VAL A 221 1.41 -5.47 -17.35
C VAL A 221 2.25 -5.91 -18.54
N LYS A 222 2.02 -5.33 -19.74
CA LYS A 222 2.84 -5.65 -20.92
C LYS A 222 4.32 -5.37 -20.68
N GLY A 223 4.64 -4.22 -20.06
CA GLY A 223 6.01 -3.88 -19.69
C GLY A 223 6.62 -4.86 -18.67
N ASP A 224 5.86 -5.19 -17.61
CA ASP A 224 6.32 -6.12 -16.58
C ASP A 224 6.53 -7.55 -17.12
N LEU A 225 5.64 -8.04 -17.99
CA LEU A 225 5.82 -9.35 -18.64
C LEU A 225 7.07 -9.38 -19.52
N PHE A 226 7.30 -8.32 -20.30
CA PHE A 226 8.52 -8.20 -21.10
C PHE A 226 9.77 -8.21 -20.22
N GLU A 227 9.75 -7.49 -19.10
CA GLU A 227 10.85 -7.49 -18.13
C GLU A 227 11.11 -8.89 -17.56
N MET A 228 10.04 -9.60 -17.14
CA MET A 228 10.13 -10.94 -16.55
C MET A 228 10.62 -12.00 -17.53
N GLU A 229 10.37 -11.83 -18.83
CA GLU A 229 10.71 -12.80 -19.89
C GLU A 229 12.06 -12.49 -20.55
N HIS A 230 12.46 -11.22 -20.62
CA HIS A 230 13.61 -10.78 -21.43
C HIS A 230 14.69 -9.99 -20.67
N LEU A 231 14.40 -9.46 -19.47
CA LEU A 231 15.31 -8.58 -18.72
C LEU A 231 15.74 -9.19 -17.38
N GLN A 232 15.95 -10.50 -17.34
CA GLN A 232 16.35 -11.21 -16.12
C GLN A 232 17.85 -11.53 -16.13
N ILE A 233 18.39 -11.89 -14.95
CA ILE A 233 19.75 -12.41 -14.85
C ILE A 233 19.90 -13.64 -15.75
N GLY A 234 20.92 -13.61 -16.61
CA GLY A 234 21.18 -14.66 -17.60
C GLY A 234 20.58 -14.40 -18.99
N CYS A 235 19.67 -13.42 -19.13
CA CYS A 235 19.22 -12.96 -20.45
C CYS A 235 20.33 -12.16 -21.16
N VAL A 236 20.31 -12.18 -22.50
CA VAL A 236 21.14 -11.28 -23.30
C VAL A 236 20.52 -9.88 -23.22
N ALA A 237 21.29 -8.90 -22.74
CA ALA A 237 20.85 -7.51 -22.72
C ALA A 237 20.41 -7.05 -24.12
N PRO A 238 19.24 -6.38 -24.27
CA PRO A 238 18.81 -5.82 -25.55
C PRO A 238 19.85 -4.87 -26.14
N GLU A 239 19.90 -4.77 -27.47
CA GLU A 239 20.78 -3.80 -28.12
C GLU A 239 20.38 -2.37 -27.73
N ILE A 240 21.37 -1.55 -27.38
CA ILE A 240 21.18 -0.13 -27.10
C ILE A 240 21.98 0.63 -28.14
N ILE A 241 21.27 1.40 -28.95
CA ILE A 241 21.86 2.26 -29.97
C ILE A 241 21.63 3.70 -29.55
N GLY A 242 22.71 4.43 -29.31
CA GLY A 242 22.68 5.80 -28.84
C GLY A 242 23.77 6.66 -29.47
N LYS A 243 23.79 7.93 -29.10
CA LYS A 243 24.89 8.83 -29.44
C LYS A 243 25.71 9.10 -28.19
N GLU A 244 27.03 9.04 -28.32
CA GLU A 244 27.95 9.55 -27.31
C GLU A 244 27.87 11.08 -27.21
N VAL A 245 28.52 11.65 -26.20
CA VAL A 245 28.59 13.10 -25.96
C VAL A 245 29.05 13.89 -27.20
N PHE A 246 29.94 13.32 -28.01
CA PHE A 246 30.48 13.96 -29.22
C PHE A 246 29.76 13.56 -30.52
N GLY A 247 28.60 12.90 -30.41
CA GLY A 247 27.76 12.53 -31.56
C GLY A 247 28.15 11.24 -32.28
N ASN A 248 29.21 10.56 -31.85
CA ASN A 248 29.55 9.23 -32.35
C ASN A 248 28.45 8.23 -32.01
N LEU A 249 28.25 7.24 -32.88
CA LEU A 249 27.31 6.15 -32.64
C LEU A 249 27.87 5.21 -31.57
N MET A 250 27.08 4.94 -30.54
CA MET A 250 27.35 3.91 -29.53
C MET A 250 26.38 2.75 -29.74
N GLN A 251 26.92 1.53 -29.77
CA GLN A 251 26.16 0.29 -29.77
C GLN A 251 26.65 -0.57 -28.60
N LEU A 252 25.72 -1.12 -27.80
CA LEU A 252 26.07 -1.98 -26.67
C LEU A 252 26.87 -3.21 -27.10
N SER A 253 26.55 -3.79 -28.26
CA SER A 253 27.31 -4.91 -28.83
C SER A 253 28.78 -4.61 -29.11
N SER A 254 29.17 -3.35 -29.26
CA SER A 254 30.58 -2.96 -29.45
C SER A 254 31.45 -3.21 -28.20
N PHE A 255 30.83 -3.46 -27.05
CA PHE A 255 31.51 -3.77 -25.79
C PHE A 255 31.63 -5.27 -25.50
N ARG A 256 31.30 -6.15 -26.45
CA ARG A 256 31.49 -7.61 -26.29
C ARG A 256 32.94 -7.93 -25.88
N GLY A 257 33.08 -8.83 -24.91
CA GLY A 257 34.38 -9.18 -24.32
C GLY A 257 34.80 -8.29 -23.13
N LYS A 258 34.00 -7.28 -22.76
CA LYS A 258 34.21 -6.45 -21.56
C LYS A 258 33.12 -6.70 -20.52
N VAL A 259 33.45 -6.39 -19.27
CA VAL A 259 32.43 -6.15 -18.23
C VAL A 259 31.89 -4.74 -18.43
N VAL A 260 30.57 -4.60 -18.52
CA VAL A 260 29.90 -3.33 -18.78
C VAL A 260 28.98 -3.01 -17.62
N LEU A 261 29.14 -1.81 -17.05
CA LEU A 261 28.15 -1.21 -16.16
C LEU A 261 27.33 -0.22 -16.98
N LEU A 262 26.02 -0.45 -17.06
CA LEU A 262 25.07 0.49 -17.66
C LEU A 262 24.42 1.31 -16.56
N ASP A 263 24.63 2.61 -16.60
CA ASP A 263 24.08 3.58 -15.66
C ASP A 263 22.99 4.41 -16.34
N PHE A 264 21.75 4.28 -15.85
CA PHE A 264 20.59 5.04 -16.33
C PHE A 264 20.34 6.22 -15.39
N TRP A 265 20.79 7.42 -15.79
CA TRP A 265 20.74 8.65 -14.98
C TRP A 265 20.25 9.86 -15.81
N GLY A 266 20.00 10.99 -15.14
CA GLY A 266 19.71 12.28 -15.79
C GLY A 266 20.11 13.49 -14.93
N ASP A 267 20.29 14.64 -15.56
CA ASP A 267 20.82 15.90 -15.00
C ASP A 267 19.74 16.95 -14.66
N TRP A 268 18.49 16.47 -14.49
CA TRP A 268 17.29 17.30 -14.33
C TRP A 268 17.32 18.28 -13.15
#